data_AF-A0A377TGC6-F1
#
_entry.id   AF-A0A377TGC6-F1
#
_cell.length_a   1.000
_cell.length_b   1.000
_cell.length_c   1.000
_cell.angle_alpha   90.00
_cell.angle_beta   90.00
_cell.angle_gamma   90.00
#
_symmetry.space_group_name_H-M   'P 1'
#
loop_
_entity.id
_entity.type
_entity.pdbx_description
1 polymer ?
#
loop_
_entity_poly.entity_id
_entity_poly.type
_entity_poly.pdbx_seq_one_letter_code
_entity_poly.pdbx_strand_id
1 'polypeptide(L)'
;MGCGFTANLLIVTTDVLLSGISTEAAKSIDASLHVSVIDNWYFMATSVIVLTLVGGLITDKLVEPRLGQWQGSRDEKLQTLTPGERFGLRIAGVATLVFVAVIALMVVPENGILRDPVQHTVMPSPFIKGIVPLIIFFFFVVSLAYGIATGKIRRQADLPQFDD
;
A
#
# COMPACT_ATOMS: atom_id res chain seq x y z
N MET A 1 17.61 9.64 -3.03
CA MET A 1 16.16 9.36 -3.15
C MET A 1 15.96 8.51 -4.39
N GLY A 2 15.55 7.25 -4.25
CA GLY A 2 15.48 6.29 -5.36
C GLY A 2 14.31 6.59 -6.31
N CYS A 3 14.48 6.28 -7.59
CA CYS A 3 13.54 6.54 -8.70
C CYS A 3 12.14 5.91 -8.53
N GLY A 4 11.94 5.02 -7.55
CA GLY A 4 10.66 4.36 -7.28
C GLY A 4 9.83 4.96 -6.14
N PHE A 5 10.23 6.08 -5.52
CA PHE A 5 9.56 6.60 -4.31
C PHE A 5 8.05 6.86 -4.49
N THR A 6 7.62 7.23 -5.69
CA THR A 6 6.22 7.51 -5.98
C THR A 6 5.49 6.32 -6.64
N ALA A 7 6.23 5.40 -7.29
CA ALA A 7 5.63 4.27 -8.02
C ALA A 7 5.17 3.18 -7.05
N ASN A 8 3.86 2.99 -6.95
CA ASN A 8 3.25 2.05 -6.01
C ASN A 8 2.16 1.20 -6.71
N LEU A 9 2.11 -0.09 -6.37
CA LEU A 9 1.05 -1.02 -6.81
C LEU A 9 -0.26 -0.81 -6.04
N LEU A 10 -0.17 -0.26 -4.83
CA LEU A 10 -1.30 0.12 -3.99
C LEU A 10 -1.37 1.64 -3.92
N ILE A 11 -2.58 2.18 -3.70
CA ILE A 11 -2.75 3.60 -3.37
C ILE A 11 -2.04 3.88 -2.05
N VAL A 12 -1.13 4.85 -2.06
CA VAL A 12 -0.36 5.26 -0.88
C VAL A 12 -0.76 6.68 -0.47
N THR A 13 -0.44 7.07 0.77
CA THR A 13 -0.70 8.41 1.32
C THR A 13 -0.18 9.54 0.42
N THR A 14 0.90 9.33 -0.33
CA THR A 14 1.41 10.29 -1.32
C THR A 14 0.40 10.57 -2.43
N ASP A 15 -0.30 9.56 -2.96
CA ASP A 15 -1.28 9.73 -4.04
C ASP A 15 -2.49 10.54 -3.57
N VAL A 16 -2.87 10.34 -2.31
CA VAL A 16 -3.94 11.08 -1.64
C VAL A 16 -3.56 12.54 -1.45
N LEU A 17 -2.34 12.80 -0.96
CA LEU A 17 -1.84 14.16 -0.76
C LEU A 17 -1.74 14.93 -2.09
N LEU A 18 -1.19 14.29 -3.14
CA LEU A 18 -1.11 14.91 -4.47
C LEU A 18 -2.50 15.21 -5.04
N SER A 19 -3.43 14.25 -5.01
CA SER A 19 -4.81 14.46 -5.48
C SER A 19 -5.54 15.56 -4.71
N GLY A 20 -5.33 15.65 -3.38
CA GLY A 20 -5.86 16.72 -2.54
C GLY A 20 -5.33 18.10 -2.94
N ILE A 21 -4.01 18.24 -3.09
CA ILE A 21 -3.37 19.49 -3.52
C ILE A 21 -3.81 19.87 -4.94
N SER A 22 -3.87 18.92 -5.87
CA SER A 22 -4.34 19.16 -7.24
C SER A 22 -5.80 19.58 -7.30
N THR A 23 -6.66 19.04 -6.43
CA THR A 23 -8.07 19.44 -6.34
C THR A 23 -8.20 20.86 -5.80
N GLU A 24 -7.45 21.23 -4.75
CA GLU A 24 -7.45 22.60 -4.23
C GLU A 24 -6.90 23.61 -5.26
N ALA A 25 -5.87 23.23 -6.01
CA ALA A 25 -5.35 24.05 -7.10
C ALA A 25 -6.37 24.19 -8.25
N ALA A 26 -7.07 23.12 -8.64
CA ALA A 26 -8.04 23.15 -9.72
C ALA A 26 -9.29 24.00 -9.40
N LYS A 27 -9.73 24.00 -8.13
CA LYS A 27 -10.82 24.85 -7.65
C LYS A 27 -10.57 26.35 -7.83
N SER A 28 -9.32 26.78 -7.98
CA SER A 28 -8.98 28.17 -8.27
C SER A 28 -9.35 28.61 -9.69
N ILE A 29 -9.56 27.66 -10.61
CA ILE A 29 -9.92 27.89 -12.01
C ILE A 29 -11.37 27.47 -12.28
N ASP A 30 -11.80 26.32 -11.76
CA ASP A 30 -13.18 25.83 -11.86
C ASP A 30 -13.61 25.07 -10.59
N ALA A 31 -14.70 25.53 -9.96
CA ALA A 31 -15.14 25.02 -8.66
C ALA A 31 -15.72 23.59 -8.71
N SER A 32 -16.00 23.07 -9.91
CA SER A 32 -16.59 21.74 -10.11
C SER A 32 -15.56 20.63 -10.36
N LEU A 33 -14.29 21.00 -10.57
CA LEU A 33 -13.26 20.03 -10.93
C LEU A 33 -12.77 19.24 -9.72
N HIS A 34 -12.97 17.93 -9.74
CA HIS A 34 -12.46 17.00 -8.73
C HIS A 34 -11.47 16.02 -9.39
N VAL A 35 -10.24 15.98 -8.89
CA VAL A 35 -9.22 15.04 -9.37
C VAL A 35 -9.25 13.79 -8.49
N SER A 36 -9.57 12.63 -9.06
CA SER A 36 -9.66 11.39 -8.30
C SER A 36 -8.29 10.80 -8.00
N VAL A 37 -8.14 10.20 -6.81
CA VAL A 37 -6.92 9.46 -6.41
C VAL A 37 -6.66 8.26 -7.34
N ILE A 38 -7.72 7.70 -7.94
CA ILE A 38 -7.65 6.53 -8.80
C ILE A 38 -7.00 6.85 -10.16
N ASP A 39 -7.16 8.08 -10.64
CA ASP A 39 -6.59 8.51 -11.91
C ASP A 39 -5.06 8.47 -11.84
N ASN A 40 -4.51 8.91 -10.70
CA ASN A 40 -3.09 8.79 -10.42
C ASN A 40 -2.67 7.32 -10.24
N TRP A 41 -3.47 6.51 -9.55
CA TRP A 41 -3.15 5.10 -9.33
C TRP A 41 -2.93 4.29 -10.61
N TYR A 42 -3.76 4.47 -11.65
CA TYR A 42 -3.55 3.78 -12.93
C TYR A 42 -2.20 4.11 -13.58
N PHE A 43 -1.80 5.39 -13.52
CA PHE A 43 -0.51 5.85 -14.04
C PHE A 43 0.66 5.32 -13.20
N MET A 44 0.55 5.37 -11.87
CA MET A 44 1.60 4.90 -10.95
C MET A 44 1.78 3.38 -11.02
N ALA A 45 0.69 2.61 -11.05
CA ALA A 45 0.74 1.15 -11.16
C ALA A 45 1.43 0.70 -12.46
N THR A 46 1.13 1.36 -13.58
CA THR A 46 1.79 1.09 -14.86
C THR A 46 3.28 1.47 -14.81
N SER A 47 3.59 2.59 -14.16
CA SER A 47 4.98 3.06 -13.99
C SER A 47 5.84 2.11 -13.19
N VAL A 48 5.29 1.37 -12.21
CA VAL A 48 6.03 0.32 -11.48
C VAL A 48 6.60 -0.72 -12.43
N ILE A 49 5.80 -1.19 -13.40
CA ILE A 49 6.24 -2.22 -14.36
C ILE A 49 7.35 -1.68 -15.24
N VAL A 50 7.15 -0.47 -15.79
CA VAL A 50 8.13 0.18 -16.66
C VAL A 50 9.44 0.43 -15.91
N LEU A 51 9.38 1.01 -14.71
CA LEU A 51 10.55 1.31 -13.90
C LEU A 51 11.26 0.04 -13.41
N THR A 52 10.53 -1.04 -13.11
CA THR A 52 11.15 -2.33 -12.74
C THR A 52 11.95 -2.90 -13.91
N LEU A 53 11.37 -2.88 -15.12
CA LEU A 53 12.04 -3.36 -16.33
C LEU A 53 13.23 -2.48 -16.72
N VAL A 54 13.03 -1.16 -16.80
CA VAL A 54 14.06 -0.20 -17.18
C VAL A 54 15.16 -0.14 -16.12
N GLY A 55 14.80 -0.11 -14.84
CA GLY A 55 15.74 -0.11 -13.72
C GLY A 55 16.56 -1.39 -13.65
N GLY A 56 15.93 -2.56 -13.84
CA GLY A 56 16.63 -3.84 -13.97
C GLY A 56 17.58 -3.84 -15.16
N LEU A 57 17.10 -3.46 -16.35
CA LEU A 57 17.93 -3.42 -17.56
C LEU A 57 19.12 -2.46 -17.45
N ILE A 58 18.94 -1.28 -16.87
CA ILE A 58 20.04 -0.32 -16.66
C ILE A 58 21.02 -0.88 -15.63
N THR A 59 20.52 -1.50 -14.57
CA THR A 59 21.38 -2.15 -13.57
C THR A 59 22.24 -3.23 -14.21
N ASP A 60 21.60 -4.20 -14.88
CA ASP A 60 22.27 -5.37 -15.46
C ASP A 60 23.21 -4.99 -16.63
N LYS A 61 22.82 -4.03 -17.49
CA LYS A 61 23.60 -3.70 -18.70
C LYS A 61 24.56 -2.55 -18.54
N LEU A 62 24.32 -1.62 -17.63
CA LEU A 62 25.14 -0.41 -17.52
C LEU A 62 25.87 -0.31 -16.19
N VAL A 63 25.23 -0.69 -15.08
CA VAL A 63 25.79 -0.53 -13.74
C VAL A 63 26.67 -1.73 -13.37
N GLU A 64 26.15 -2.95 -13.45
CA GLU A 64 26.90 -4.18 -13.13
C GLU A 64 28.18 -4.35 -13.95
N PRO A 65 28.20 -4.12 -15.28
CA PRO A 65 29.43 -4.28 -16.06
C PRO A 65 30.51 -3.25 -15.71
N ARG A 66 30.13 -2.10 -15.14
CA ARG A 66 31.05 -1.02 -14.74
C ARG A 66 31.59 -1.20 -13.32
N LEU A 67 30.97 -2.03 -12.49
CA LEU A 67 31.35 -2.26 -11.09
C LEU A 67 32.48 -3.29 -10.92
N GLY A 68 32.81 -4.06 -11.96
CA GLY A 68 33.87 -5.10 -11.91
C GLY A 68 33.46 -6.35 -11.12
N GLN A 69 34.35 -7.36 -11.04
CA GLN A 69 34.06 -8.59 -10.30
C GLN A 69 34.18 -8.37 -8.79
N TRP A 70 33.05 -8.56 -8.11
CA TRP A 70 32.90 -8.46 -6.65
C TRP A 70 33.82 -9.46 -5.92
N GLN A 71 34.69 -8.95 -5.03
CA GLN A 71 35.70 -9.72 -4.28
C GLN A 71 35.37 -9.90 -2.78
N GLY A 72 34.15 -9.56 -2.34
CA GLY A 72 33.75 -9.70 -0.93
C GLY A 72 33.11 -11.05 -0.60
N SER A 73 33.64 -11.77 0.40
CA SER A 73 32.91 -12.87 1.06
C SER A 73 31.62 -12.32 1.68
N ARG A 74 30.47 -12.73 1.13
CA ARG A 74 29.16 -12.35 1.64
C ARG A 74 28.84 -13.15 2.90
N ASP A 75 29.18 -12.60 4.06
CA ASP A 75 28.73 -13.12 5.36
C ASP A 75 27.46 -12.40 5.88
N GLU A 76 26.80 -11.60 5.05
CA GLU A 76 25.40 -11.23 5.27
C GLU A 76 24.51 -12.40 4.87
N LYS A 77 24.39 -13.39 5.77
CA LYS A 77 23.30 -14.35 5.70
C LYS A 77 22.01 -13.55 5.80
N LEU A 78 21.21 -13.57 4.74
CA LEU A 78 19.80 -13.14 4.79
C LEU A 78 19.22 -13.70 6.09
N GLN A 79 18.83 -12.84 7.02
CA GLN A 79 18.25 -13.27 8.29
C GLN A 79 17.08 -14.18 7.96
N THR A 80 17.25 -15.47 8.22
CA THR A 80 16.20 -16.44 7.95
C THR A 80 15.08 -16.16 8.92
N LEU A 81 13.89 -15.91 8.39
CA LEU A 81 12.69 -15.65 9.19
C LEU A 81 12.56 -16.72 10.28
N THR A 82 12.37 -16.26 11.51
CA THR A 82 12.11 -17.18 12.61
C THR A 82 10.78 -17.92 12.39
N PRO A 83 10.57 -19.11 12.97
CA PRO A 83 9.30 -19.82 12.87
C PRO A 83 8.10 -18.97 13.32
N GLY A 84 8.30 -18.10 14.33
CA GLY A 84 7.28 -17.16 14.82
C GLY A 84 6.95 -16.05 13.82
N GLU A 85 7.94 -15.48 13.15
CA GLU A 85 7.70 -14.48 12.08
C GLU A 85 7.03 -15.09 10.87
N ARG A 86 7.41 -16.32 10.50
CA ARG A 86 6.76 -17.05 9.40
C ARG A 86 5.30 -17.36 9.71
N PHE A 87 4.99 -17.70 10.96
CA PHE A 87 3.62 -17.86 11.43
C PHE A 87 2.86 -16.52 11.40
N GLY A 88 3.46 -15.46 11.92
CA GLY A 88 2.91 -14.11 11.87
C GLY A 88 2.57 -13.65 10.45
N LEU A 89 3.47 -13.91 9.49
CA LEU A 89 3.27 -13.57 8.09
C LEU A 89 2.09 -14.35 7.46
N ARG A 90 1.92 -15.63 7.83
CA ARG A 90 0.75 -16.42 7.39
C ARG A 90 -0.55 -15.86 7.94
N ILE A 91 -0.59 -15.51 9.23
CA ILE A 91 -1.79 -14.92 9.85
C ILE A 91 -2.11 -13.56 9.22
N ALA A 92 -1.11 -12.72 8.98
CA ALA A 92 -1.27 -11.45 8.27
C ALA A 92 -1.80 -11.65 6.84
N GLY A 93 -1.33 -12.68 6.13
CA GLY A 93 -1.83 -13.06 4.82
C GLY A 93 -3.30 -13.53 4.85
N VAL A 94 -3.68 -14.34 5.84
CA VAL A 94 -5.08 -14.75 6.04
C VAL A 94 -5.96 -13.55 6.37
N ALA A 95 -5.52 -12.67 7.29
CA ALA A 95 -6.25 -11.44 7.63
C ALA A 95 -6.45 -10.53 6.41
N THR A 96 -5.42 -10.41 5.55
CA THR A 96 -5.49 -9.71 4.27
C THR A 96 -6.58 -10.30 3.37
N LEU A 97 -6.58 -11.62 3.18
CA LEU A 97 -7.58 -12.30 2.34
C LEU A 97 -9.00 -12.15 2.88
N VAL A 98 -9.18 -12.29 4.20
CA VAL A 98 -10.48 -12.10 4.86
C VAL A 98 -10.97 -10.67 4.70
N PHE A 99 -10.09 -9.68 4.89
CA PHE A 99 -10.44 -8.28 4.70
C PHE A 99 -10.88 -8.00 3.26
N VAL A 100 -10.10 -8.46 2.28
CA VAL A 100 -10.43 -8.31 0.86
C VAL A 100 -11.74 -9.00 0.52
N ALA A 101 -12.00 -10.20 1.06
CA ALA A 101 -13.25 -10.91 0.86
C ALA A 101 -14.45 -10.15 1.45
N VAL A 102 -14.32 -9.59 2.66
CA VAL A 102 -15.37 -8.77 3.29
C VAL A 102 -15.67 -7.52 2.47
N ILE A 103 -14.64 -6.80 2.02
CA ILE A 103 -14.83 -5.62 1.16
C ILE A 103 -15.43 -6.02 -0.19
N ALA A 104 -14.98 -7.13 -0.79
CA ALA A 104 -15.56 -7.64 -2.02
C ALA A 104 -17.05 -7.98 -1.85
N LEU A 105 -17.44 -8.60 -0.72
CA LEU A 105 -18.86 -8.83 -0.39
C LEU A 105 -19.64 -7.54 -0.15
N MET A 106 -19.00 -6.44 0.22
CA MET A 106 -19.67 -5.14 0.37
C MET A 106 -19.74 -4.33 -0.93
N VAL A 107 -18.93 -4.68 -1.94
CA VAL A 107 -18.80 -3.93 -3.21
C VAL A 107 -19.34 -4.69 -4.43
N VAL A 108 -19.23 -6.02 -4.48
CA VAL A 108 -19.58 -6.87 -5.64
C VAL A 108 -21.09 -7.17 -5.78
N PRO A 109 -21.85 -7.46 -4.71
CA PRO A 109 -23.29 -7.71 -4.86
C PRO A 109 -24.03 -6.43 -5.20
N GLU A 110 -25.15 -6.55 -5.91
CA GLU A 110 -25.99 -5.41 -6.32
C GLU A 110 -26.50 -4.62 -5.09
N ASN A 111 -26.67 -5.30 -3.95
CA ASN A 111 -27.06 -4.73 -2.65
C ASN A 111 -25.87 -4.25 -1.80
N GLY A 112 -24.68 -4.08 -2.39
CA GLY A 112 -23.48 -3.67 -1.67
C GLY A 112 -23.62 -2.28 -1.08
N ILE A 113 -23.44 -2.15 0.25
CA ILE A 113 -23.53 -0.87 0.99
C ILE A 113 -22.54 0.19 0.48
N LEU A 114 -21.45 -0.24 -0.16
CA LEU A 114 -20.40 0.64 -0.67
C LEU A 114 -20.54 1.01 -2.16
N ARG A 115 -21.58 0.51 -2.86
CA ARG A 115 -21.92 0.89 -4.23
C ARG A 115 -22.73 2.19 -4.29
N ASP A 116 -22.82 2.80 -5.48
CA ASP A 116 -23.72 3.92 -5.72
C ASP A 116 -25.17 3.49 -5.41
N PRO A 117 -25.86 4.14 -4.45
CA PRO A 117 -27.20 3.75 -4.01
C PRO A 117 -28.30 4.03 -5.04
N VAL A 118 -28.00 4.69 -6.15
CA VAL A 118 -28.97 5.09 -7.18
C VAL A 118 -28.70 4.40 -8.52
N GLN A 119 -27.43 4.23 -8.90
CA GLN A 119 -27.07 3.71 -10.23
C GLN A 119 -26.47 2.29 -10.20
N HIS A 120 -26.19 1.72 -9.01
CA HIS A 120 -25.45 0.46 -8.81
C HIS A 120 -24.09 0.40 -9.53
N THR A 121 -23.56 1.55 -9.96
CA THR A 121 -22.27 1.65 -10.63
C THR A 121 -21.14 1.60 -9.61
N VAL A 122 -20.01 1.02 -10.02
CA VAL A 122 -18.77 0.99 -9.21
C VAL A 122 -18.14 2.40 -9.17
N MET A 123 -18.51 3.28 -10.10
CA MET A 123 -17.98 4.63 -10.23
C MET A 123 -19.09 5.56 -10.75
N PRO A 124 -19.45 6.64 -10.03
CA PRO A 124 -18.91 7.13 -8.75
C PRO A 124 -19.56 6.47 -7.52
N SER A 125 -18.80 5.76 -6.67
CA SER A 125 -19.34 5.07 -5.50
C SER A 125 -18.79 5.59 -4.16
N PRO A 126 -19.51 5.40 -3.02
CA PRO A 126 -18.98 5.63 -1.67
C PRO A 126 -17.65 4.93 -1.40
N PHE A 127 -17.41 3.77 -2.03
CA PHE A 127 -16.13 3.06 -1.99
C PHE A 127 -14.96 3.91 -2.49
N ILE A 128 -15.10 4.58 -3.64
CA ILE A 128 -14.03 5.42 -4.21
C ILE A 128 -13.76 6.65 -3.35
N LYS A 129 -14.82 7.29 -2.86
CA LYS A 129 -14.70 8.48 -1.98
C LYS A 129 -14.08 8.14 -0.63
N GLY A 130 -14.36 6.94 -0.10
CA GLY A 130 -13.85 6.43 1.17
C GLY A 130 -12.59 5.56 1.07
N ILE A 131 -11.90 5.54 -0.08
CA ILE A 131 -10.79 4.61 -0.30
C ILE A 131 -9.63 4.83 0.67
N VAL A 132 -9.39 6.08 1.07
CA VAL A 132 -8.31 6.47 2.00
C VAL A 132 -8.49 5.88 3.40
N PRO A 133 -9.60 6.13 4.13
CA PRO A 133 -9.81 5.51 5.44
C PRO A 133 -9.89 3.98 5.34
N LEU A 134 -10.37 3.42 4.22
CA LEU A 134 -10.41 1.98 4.00
C LEU A 134 -9.00 1.38 3.92
N ILE A 135 -8.06 2.03 3.22
CA ILE A 135 -6.65 1.60 3.16
C ILE A 135 -5.98 1.70 4.53
N ILE A 136 -6.22 2.77 5.28
CA ILE A 136 -5.70 2.92 6.65
C ILE A 136 -6.22 1.76 7.53
N PHE A 137 -7.52 1.47 7.45
CA PHE A 137 -8.13 0.38 8.20
C PHE A 137 -7.60 -1.00 7.77
N PHE A 138 -7.36 -1.21 6.48
CA PHE A 138 -6.72 -2.40 5.94
C PHE A 138 -5.33 -2.61 6.56
N PHE A 139 -4.45 -1.62 6.45
CA PHE A 139 -3.09 -1.71 7.00
C PHE A 139 -3.11 -1.87 8.52
N PHE A 140 -4.06 -1.25 9.22
CA PHE A 140 -4.25 -1.44 10.65
C PHE A 140 -4.58 -2.89 11.01
N VAL A 141 -5.57 -3.49 10.33
CA VAL A 141 -5.98 -4.89 10.56
C VAL A 141 -4.84 -5.86 10.28
N VAL A 142 -4.13 -5.68 9.16
CA VAL A 142 -3.00 -6.55 8.77
C VAL A 142 -1.83 -6.41 9.75
N SER A 143 -1.49 -5.18 10.13
CA SER A 143 -0.40 -4.91 11.09
C SER A 143 -0.71 -5.46 12.48
N LEU A 144 -1.96 -5.32 12.93
CA LEU A 144 -2.40 -5.86 14.21
C LEU A 144 -2.39 -7.39 14.20
N ALA A 145 -2.89 -8.03 13.14
CA ALA A 145 -2.86 -9.48 12.98
C ALA A 145 -1.43 -10.03 13.01
N TYR A 146 -0.50 -9.39 12.31
CA TYR A 146 0.92 -9.74 12.35
C TYR A 146 1.54 -9.53 13.75
N GLY A 147 1.28 -8.38 14.37
CA GLY A 147 1.86 -8.01 15.65
C GLY A 147 1.39 -8.89 16.81
N ILE A 148 0.12 -9.29 16.81
CA ILE A 148 -0.43 -10.27 17.76
C ILE A 148 0.17 -11.66 17.49
N ALA A 149 0.21 -12.10 16.23
CA ALA A 149 0.67 -13.44 15.88
C ALA A 149 2.19 -13.65 16.10
N THR A 150 3.00 -12.60 15.96
CA THR A 150 4.43 -12.63 16.31
C THR A 150 4.67 -12.41 17.81
N GLY A 151 3.62 -12.12 18.58
CA GLY A 151 3.72 -11.82 20.00
C GLY A 151 4.55 -10.56 20.29
N LYS A 152 4.70 -9.65 19.32
CA LYS A 152 5.31 -8.33 19.49
C LYS A 152 4.33 -7.34 20.11
N ILE A 153 3.03 -7.53 19.89
CA ILE A 153 1.95 -6.77 20.53
C ILE A 153 1.35 -7.66 21.62
N ARG A 154 1.87 -7.55 22.86
CA ARG A 154 1.39 -8.34 24.01
C ARG A 154 0.46 -7.58 24.96
N ARG A 155 0.45 -6.24 24.96
CA ARG A 155 -0.45 -5.40 25.78
C ARG A 155 -0.50 -3.95 25.29
N GLN A 156 -1.62 -3.27 25.51
CA GLN A 156 -1.83 -1.83 25.28
C GLN A 156 -1.08 -0.92 26.28
N ALA A 157 -0.11 -1.46 27.04
CA ALA A 157 0.50 -0.79 28.18
C ALA A 157 1.99 -1.14 28.29
N ASP A 158 2.77 -0.75 27.29
CA ASP A 158 4.20 -0.51 27.48
C ASP A 158 4.39 1.01 27.53
N LEU A 159 3.73 1.61 28.54
CA LEU A 159 4.04 2.97 28.96
C LEU A 159 5.39 2.86 29.68
N PRO A 160 6.42 3.64 29.30
CA PRO A 160 7.61 3.74 30.14
C PRO A 160 7.15 4.15 31.54
N GLN A 161 7.40 3.29 32.52
CA GLN A 161 7.27 3.68 33.92
C GLN A 161 8.26 4.84 34.10
N PHE A 162 7.72 6.02 34.39
CA PHE A 162 8.53 7.14 34.85
C PHE A 162 9.04 6.72 36.22
N ASP A 163 10.33 6.40 36.31
CA ASP A 163 11.02 6.30 37.59
C ASP A 163 11.12 7.72 38.18
N ASP A 164 10.65 7.88 39.43
CA ASP A 164 10.71 9.09 40.25
C ASP A 164 12.15 9.53 40.59
#